data_AF-A0A2R6CGW8-F1
#
_entry.id   AF-A0A2R6CGW8-F1
#
_cell.length_a   1.000
_cell.length_b   1.000
_cell.length_c   1.000
_cell.angle_alpha   90.00
_cell.angle_beta   90.00
_cell.angle_gamma   90.00
#
_symmetry.space_group_name_H-M   'P 1'
#
loop_
_entity.id
_entity.type
_entity.pdbx_description
1 polymer ?
#
loop_
_entity_poly.entity_id
_entity_poly.type
_entity_poly.pdbx_seq_one_letter_code
_entity_poly.pdbx_strand_id
1 'polypeptide(L)'
;MQVLVHGGAGSDPDEPKPRRRVLEADPRFNAGVGSAVQSDGGIRTDAGVMTPEATGAACSMPGVEAAVEVARTVATETPHVLVAGDRAVELAETRGVATGQDLWSD
;
A
#
# COMPACT_ATOMS: atom_id res chain seq x y z
N MET A 1 -14.26 10.69 -3.15
CA MET A 1 -13.31 9.76 -2.53
C MET A 1 -13.75 8.35 -2.87
N GLN A 2 -13.14 7.74 -3.88
CA GLN A 2 -13.33 6.33 -4.21
C GLN A 2 -12.21 5.57 -3.48
N VAL A 3 -12.52 4.96 -2.34
CA VAL A 3 -11.59 4.06 -1.65
C VAL A 3 -11.81 2.69 -2.24
N LEU A 4 -10.86 2.20 -3.03
CA LEU A 4 -10.87 0.83 -3.55
C LEU A 4 -10.02 -0.03 -2.62
N VAL A 5 -10.70 -0.84 -1.81
CA VAL A 5 -10.09 -1.78 -0.86
C VAL A 5 -9.92 -3.13 -1.58
N HIS A 6 -8.68 -3.50 -1.92
CA HIS A 6 -8.37 -4.90 -2.22
C HIS A 6 -8.25 -5.66 -0.89
N GLY A 7 -9.36 -6.19 -0.40
CA GLY A 7 -9.39 -7.17 0.67
C GLY A 7 -9.33 -8.58 0.08
N GLY A 8 -8.17 -9.22 0.10
CA GLY A 8 -8.07 -10.67 -0.12
C GLY A 8 -8.67 -11.40 1.09
N ALA A 9 -9.99 -11.61 1.10
CA ALA A 9 -10.62 -12.42 2.13
C ALA A 9 -10.24 -13.90 1.94
N GLY A 10 -9.54 -14.49 2.92
CA GLY A 10 -9.62 -15.93 3.17
C GLY A 10 -8.36 -16.81 3.05
N SER A 11 -7.16 -16.26 2.84
CA SER A 11 -5.90 -17.02 2.87
C SER A 11 -4.83 -16.30 3.68
N ASP A 12 -3.74 -17.01 4.01
CA ASP A 12 -2.56 -16.39 4.61
C ASP A 12 -2.17 -15.15 3.80
N PRO A 13 -1.94 -13.99 4.45
CA PRO A 13 -1.28 -12.82 3.88
C PRO A 13 -0.27 -13.11 2.76
N ASP A 14 0.57 -14.11 2.98
CA ASP A 14 1.70 -14.41 2.14
C ASP A 14 1.37 -15.45 1.05
N GLU A 15 0.12 -15.93 0.95
CA GLU A 15 -0.28 -16.95 -0.03
C GLU A 15 -1.25 -16.46 -1.13
N PRO A 16 -0.93 -16.74 -2.42
CA PRO A 16 0.39 -17.18 -2.93
C PRO A 16 1.41 -16.03 -2.92
N LYS A 17 2.68 -16.30 -2.61
CA LYS A 17 3.79 -15.34 -2.84
C LYS A 17 3.92 -15.15 -4.37
N PRO A 18 3.92 -13.93 -4.96
CA PRO A 18 3.86 -12.57 -4.42
C PRO A 18 2.55 -11.84 -4.83
N ARG A 19 1.39 -12.45 -4.61
CA ARG A 19 0.08 -12.00 -5.16
C ARG A 19 -0.20 -10.52 -4.94
N ARG A 20 0.14 -9.98 -3.78
CA ARG A 20 -0.10 -8.58 -3.43
C ARG A 20 0.66 -7.63 -4.34
N ARG A 21 1.97 -7.90 -4.51
CA ARG A 21 2.84 -7.16 -5.41
C ARG A 21 2.43 -7.29 -6.87
N VAL A 22 1.87 -8.44 -7.27
CA VAL A 22 1.32 -8.62 -8.63
C VAL A 22 0.15 -7.67 -8.88
N LEU A 23 -0.72 -7.46 -7.89
CA LEU A 23 -1.85 -6.55 -8.04
C LEU A 23 -1.44 -5.08 -7.99
N GLU A 24 -0.47 -4.72 -7.16
CA GLU A 24 0.05 -3.34 -7.06
C GLU A 24 0.93 -2.92 -8.25
N ALA A 25 1.56 -3.88 -8.93
CA ALA A 25 2.42 -3.60 -10.09
C ALA A 25 1.67 -3.70 -11.44
N ASP A 26 0.45 -4.24 -11.46
CA ASP A 26 -0.32 -4.44 -12.69
C ASP A 26 -1.28 -3.26 -12.91
N PRO A 27 -1.03 -2.40 -13.91
CA PRO A 27 -1.76 -1.14 -14.13
C PRO A 27 -3.25 -1.33 -14.44
N ARG A 28 -3.70 -2.57 -14.67
CA ARG A 28 -5.11 -2.89 -14.87
C ARG A 28 -5.92 -2.81 -13.58
N PHE A 29 -5.25 -2.80 -12.42
CA PHE A 29 -5.89 -2.70 -11.12
C PHE A 29 -5.73 -1.30 -10.54
N ASN A 30 -6.72 -0.88 -9.74
CA ASN A 30 -6.60 0.33 -8.95
C ASN A 30 -5.87 0.02 -7.63
N ALA A 31 -4.58 -0.25 -7.71
CA ALA A 31 -3.67 -0.43 -6.58
C ALA A 31 -2.23 -0.19 -7.08
N GLY A 32 -1.40 0.51 -6.30
CA GLY A 32 -0.04 0.83 -6.73
C GLY A 32 -0.03 1.65 -8.04
N VAL A 33 0.59 1.11 -9.09
CA VAL A 33 0.52 1.69 -10.45
C VAL A 33 -0.87 1.46 -11.03
N GLY A 34 -1.46 2.50 -11.65
CA GLY A 34 -2.86 2.46 -12.12
C GLY A 34 -3.87 2.86 -11.04
N SER A 35 -3.39 3.31 -9.87
CA SER A 35 -4.27 3.85 -8.84
C SER A 35 -5.05 5.08 -9.31
N ALA A 36 -6.29 5.20 -8.86
CA ALA A 36 -7.18 6.26 -9.29
C ALA A 36 -6.68 7.65 -8.88
N VAL A 37 -6.81 8.59 -9.80
CA VAL A 37 -6.52 10.01 -9.58
C VAL A 37 -7.53 10.60 -8.61
N GLN A 38 -7.02 11.31 -7.60
CA GLN A 38 -7.83 11.97 -6.59
C GLN A 38 -8.28 13.36 -7.06
N SER A 39 -9.19 14.00 -6.32
CA SER A 39 -9.82 15.27 -6.74
C SER A 39 -8.85 16.44 -6.91
N ASP A 40 -7.66 16.34 -6.32
CA ASP A 40 -6.57 17.30 -6.42
C ASP A 40 -5.58 16.96 -7.55
N GLY A 41 -5.87 15.94 -8.37
CA GLY A 41 -5.03 15.51 -9.49
C GLY A 41 -3.85 14.62 -9.11
N GLY A 42 -3.68 14.32 -7.81
CA GLY A 42 -2.63 13.42 -7.33
C GLY A 42 -3.08 11.96 -7.27
N ILE A 43 -2.10 11.05 -7.31
CA ILE A 43 -2.29 9.63 -6.98
C ILE A 43 -1.60 9.38 -5.64
N ARG A 44 -2.34 8.79 -4.70
CA ARG A 44 -1.81 8.31 -3.41
C ARG A 44 -2.34 6.91 -3.15
N THR A 45 -1.47 6.07 -2.63
CA THR A 45 -1.79 4.67 -2.34
C THR A 45 -2.08 4.46 -0.87
N ASP A 46 -2.98 3.49 -0.62
CA ASP A 46 -3.42 3.04 0.68
C ASP A 46 -3.35 1.51 0.72
N ALA A 47 -2.91 0.94 1.83
CA ALA A 47 -3.01 -0.49 2.07
C ALA A 47 -3.18 -0.82 3.55
N GLY A 48 -3.75 -1.99 3.82
CA GLY A 48 -3.90 -2.54 5.15
C GLY A 48 -3.68 -4.05 5.15
N VAL A 49 -3.11 -4.56 6.23
CA VAL A 49 -2.95 -5.99 6.51
C VAL A 49 -3.56 -6.31 7.86
N MET A 50 -4.22 -7.46 7.96
CA MET A 50 -4.81 -7.96 9.19
C MET A 50 -4.56 -9.46 9.26
N THR A 51 -3.94 -9.90 10.35
CA THR A 51 -3.74 -11.31 10.72
C THR A 51 -4.35 -11.52 12.12
N PRO A 52 -4.49 -12.77 12.59
CA PRO A 52 -4.90 -13.01 13.97
C PRO A 52 -3.96 -12.38 15.01
N GLU A 53 -2.68 -12.19 14.67
CA GLU A 53 -1.63 -11.71 15.58
C GLU A 53 -1.38 -10.20 15.48
N ALA A 54 -1.57 -9.59 14.29
CA ALA A 54 -1.19 -8.20 14.06
C ALA A 54 -2.10 -7.49 13.04
N THR A 55 -2.14 -6.15 13.11
CA THR A 55 -2.82 -5.30 12.14
C THR A 55 -1.93 -4.09 11.84
N GLY A 56 -1.85 -3.69 10.57
CA GLY A 56 -1.10 -2.52 10.15
C GLY A 56 -1.67 -1.91 8.89
N ALA A 57 -1.54 -0.60 8.76
CA ALA A 57 -2.04 0.17 7.63
C ALA A 57 -1.13 1.36 7.33
N ALA A 58 -1.04 1.70 6.05
CA ALA A 58 -0.36 2.89 5.56
C ALA A 58 -1.24 3.57 4.51
N CYS A 59 -1.40 4.89 4.58
CA CYS A 59 -2.30 5.60 3.68
C CYS A 59 -1.79 6.98 3.24
N SER A 60 -2.40 7.53 2.21
CA SER A 60 -2.09 8.82 1.61
C SER A 60 -0.63 8.95 1.16
N MET A 61 -0.05 7.87 0.64
CA MET A 61 1.35 7.83 0.20
C MET A 61 1.49 8.18 -1.28
N PRO A 62 1.99 9.37 -1.65
CA PRO A 62 2.38 9.64 -3.03
C PRO A 62 3.62 8.83 -3.43
N GLY A 63 3.64 8.33 -4.66
CA GLY A 63 4.83 7.71 -5.26
C GLY A 63 5.29 6.39 -4.60
N VAL A 64 4.43 5.70 -3.86
CA VAL A 64 4.71 4.39 -3.26
C VAL A 64 3.85 3.34 -3.96
N GLU A 65 4.46 2.49 -4.80
CA GLU A 65 3.75 1.40 -5.49
C GLU A 65 3.34 0.29 -4.50
N ALA A 66 4.32 -0.22 -3.74
CA ALA A 66 4.16 -1.39 -2.88
C ALA A 66 3.60 -1.01 -1.49
N ALA A 67 2.40 -0.41 -1.47
CA ALA A 67 1.76 0.10 -0.26
C ALA A 67 1.56 -0.99 0.82
N VAL A 68 1.27 -2.23 0.42
CA VAL A 68 1.07 -3.36 1.33
C VAL A 68 2.32 -3.70 2.14
N GLU A 69 3.51 -3.50 1.59
CA GLU A 69 4.78 -3.73 2.30
C GLU A 69 5.00 -2.69 3.40
N VAL A 70 4.54 -1.45 3.17
CA VAL A 70 4.53 -0.40 4.20
C VAL A 70 3.51 -0.76 5.29
N ALA A 71 2.31 -1.21 4.93
CA ALA A 71 1.31 -1.67 5.90
C ALA A 71 1.80 -2.85 6.75
N ARG A 72 2.55 -3.78 6.15
CA ARG A 72 3.20 -4.90 6.85
C ARG A 72 4.25 -4.42 7.83
N THR A 73 5.10 -3.49 7.42
CA THR A 73 6.08 -2.83 8.29
C THR A 73 5.40 -2.21 9.52
N VAL A 74 4.29 -1.50 9.32
CA VAL A 74 3.53 -0.90 10.43
C VAL A 74 3.08 -1.98 11.42
N ALA A 75 2.53 -3.09 10.92
CA ALA A 75 2.04 -4.19 11.74
C ALA A 75 3.13 -4.89 12.56
N THR A 76 4.35 -5.05 12.00
CA THR A 76 5.38 -5.93 12.58
C THR A 76 6.55 -5.19 13.22
N GLU A 77 6.77 -3.92 12.89
CA GLU A 77 7.99 -3.19 13.27
C GLU A 77 7.70 -1.85 13.96
N THR A 78 6.44 -1.54 14.24
CA THR A 78 6.05 -0.30 14.91
C THR A 78 5.03 -0.58 16.02
N PRO A 79 4.89 0.32 17.02
CA PRO A 79 3.84 0.23 18.03
C PRO A 79 2.48 0.79 17.53
N HIS A 80 2.37 1.11 16.24
CA HIS A 80 1.21 1.77 15.66
C HIS A 80 0.40 0.82 14.78
N VAL A 81 -0.89 1.12 14.61
CA VAL A 81 -1.77 0.37 13.68
C VAL A 81 -1.83 1.07 12.32
N LEU A 82 -1.71 2.40 12.27
CA LEU A 82 -1.83 3.17 11.04
C LEU A 82 -0.84 4.33 11.04
N VAL A 83 -0.19 4.54 9.89
CA VAL A 83 0.60 5.74 9.57
C VAL A 83 0.11 6.34 8.26
N ALA A 84 0.26 7.66 8.07
CA ALA A 84 -0.33 8.35 6.94
C ALA A 84 0.57 9.46 6.38
N GLY A 85 0.34 9.79 5.09
CA GLY A 85 0.92 10.94 4.41
C GLY A 85 2.44 10.86 4.29
N ASP A 86 3.10 12.01 4.35
CA ASP A 86 4.56 12.12 4.22
C ASP A 86 5.31 11.23 5.22
N ARG A 87 4.78 11.03 6.43
CA ARG A 87 5.39 10.15 7.44
C ARG A 87 5.31 8.67 7.07
N ALA A 88 4.29 8.26 6.32
CA ALA A 88 4.21 6.92 5.78
C ALA A 88 5.21 6.72 4.62
N VAL A 89 5.45 7.76 3.81
CA VAL A 89 6.48 7.75 2.75
C VAL A 89 7.88 7.67 3.36
N GLU A 90 8.18 8.49 4.38
CA GLU A 90 9.46 8.43 5.12
C GLU A 90 9.70 7.04 5.75
N LEU A 91 8.64 6.40 6.26
CA LEU A 91 8.71 5.03 6.76
C LEU A 91 9.05 4.05 5.64
N ALA A 92 8.41 4.18 4.47
CA ALA A 92 8.69 3.37 3.29
C ALA A 92 10.17 3.46 2.90
N GLU A 93 10.73 4.67 2.82
CA GLU A 93 12.15 4.91 2.51
C GLU A 93 13.07 4.27 3.54
N THR A 94 12.79 4.48 4.83
CA THR A 94 13.58 3.92 5.94
C THR A 94 13.63 2.40 5.92
N ARG A 95 12.63 1.76 5.31
CA ARG A 95 12.46 0.30 5.26
C ARG A 95 12.81 -0.29 3.90
N GLY A 96 13.34 0.52 2.99
CA GLY A 96 13.79 0.07 1.67
C GLY A 96 12.66 -0.23 0.68
N VAL A 97 11.45 0.29 0.94
CA VAL A 97 10.36 0.28 -0.04
C VAL A 97 10.59 1.44 -1.00
N ALA A 98 10.46 1.19 -2.31
CA ALA A 98 10.70 2.20 -3.33
C ALA A 98 9.68 3.36 -3.23
N THR A 99 10.19 4.59 -3.24
CA THR A 99 9.41 5.83 -3.23
C THR A 99 9.70 6.65 -4.49
N GLY A 100 8.96 7.74 -4.69
CA GLY A 100 9.09 8.61 -5.87
C GLY A 100 8.76 7.92 -7.19
N GLN A 101 7.98 6.83 -7.15
CA GLN A 101 7.56 6.09 -8.34
C GLN A 101 6.48 6.87 -9.11
N ASP A 102 6.45 6.67 -10.42
CA ASP A 102 5.33 7.09 -11.25
C ASP A 102 4.20 6.06 -11.11
N LEU A 103 3.05 6.51 -10.62
CA LEU A 103 1.88 5.64 -10.39
C LEU A 103 0.84 5.74 -11.51
N TRP A 104 1.09 6.55 -12.53
CA TRP A 104 0.20 6.67 -13.68
C TRP A 104 0.22 5.41 -14.53
N SER A 105 -0.93 5.10 -15.12
CA SER A 105 -1.09 4.12 -16.19
C SER A 105 -1.63 4.82 -17.44
N ASP A 106 -1.40 4.22 -18.60
CA ASP A 106 -1.93 4.67 -19.90
C ASP A 106 -3.47 4.64 -19.97
#